data_AF-A0A5N3RC62-F1
#
_entry.id   AF-A0A5N3RC62-F1
#
_cell.length_a   1.000
_cell.length_b   1.000
_cell.length_c   1.000
_cell.angle_alpha   90.00
_cell.angle_beta   90.00
_cell.angle_gamma   90.00
#
_symmetry.space_group_name_H-M   'P 1'
#
loop_
_entity.id
_entity.type
_entity.pdbx_description
1 polymer ?
#
loop_
_entity_poly.entity_id
_entity_poly.type
_entity_poly.pdbx_seq_one_letter_code
_entity_poly.pdbx_strand_id
1 'polypeptide(L)' 'MALSKASLKEKLEDELKAQGFVLDGEFAMAGMMAEAIANAVVDEITQNALANITSGSSSGSYKIS' A
#
# COMPACT_ATOMS: atom_id res chain seq x y z
N MET A 1 -6.28 8.86 6.78
CA MET A 1 -5.67 7.69 7.45
C MET A 1 -4.34 7.42 6.75
N ALA A 2 -3.27 7.29 7.51
CA ALA A 2 -1.94 7.01 6.95
C ALA A 2 -1.99 5.71 6.13
N LEU A 3 -1.29 5.70 5.00
CA LEU A 3 -1.12 4.51 4.18
C LEU A 3 -0.45 3.44 5.06
N SER A 4 -1.20 2.43 5.50
CA SER A 4 -0.66 1.40 6.40
C SER A 4 -0.49 0.09 5.63
N LYS A 5 0.66 -0.57 5.85
CA LYS A 5 1.01 -1.85 5.24
C LYS A 5 -0.09 -2.90 5.42
N ALA A 6 -0.66 -2.96 6.63
CA ALA A 6 -1.77 -3.85 6.95
C ALA A 6 -3.02 -3.57 6.10
N SER A 7 -3.46 -2.31 6.03
CA SER A 7 -4.65 -1.94 5.23
C SER A 7 -4.47 -2.16 3.73
N LEU A 8 -3.23 -2.06 3.22
CA LEU A 8 -2.94 -2.28 1.81
C LEU A 8 -2.85 -3.77 1.49
N LYS A 9 -2.29 -4.58 2.40
CA LYS A 9 -2.27 -6.04 2.31
C LYS A 9 -3.69 -6.59 2.27
N GLU A 10 -4.55 -6.17 3.19
CA GLU A 10 -5.94 -6.64 3.27
C GLU A 10 -6.72 -6.33 1.98
N LYS A 11 -6.56 -5.11 1.43
CA LYS A 11 -7.11 -4.77 0.11
C LYS A 11 -6.58 -5.61 -1.04
N LEU A 12 -5.27 -5.90 -1.05
CA LEU A 12 -4.67 -6.76 -2.06
C LEU A 12 -5.22 -8.19 -1.97
N GLU A 13 -5.40 -8.70 -0.76
CA GLU A 13 -5.99 -10.02 -0.52
C GLU A 13 -7.45 -10.07 -1.02
N ASP A 14 -8.26 -9.05 -0.74
CA ASP A 14 -9.63 -8.95 -1.23
C ASP A 14 -9.71 -8.90 -2.76
N GLU A 15 -8.84 -8.11 -3.40
CA GLU A 15 -8.77 -7.98 -4.86
C GLU A 15 -8.28 -9.28 -5.52
N LEU A 16 -7.28 -9.94 -4.93
CA LEU A 16 -6.78 -11.23 -5.40
C LEU A 16 -7.90 -12.29 -5.31
N LYS A 17 -8.64 -12.34 -4.21
CA LYS A 17 -9.83 -13.22 -4.07
C LYS A 17 -10.89 -12.88 -5.13
N ALA A 18 -11.16 -11.60 -5.38
CA ALA A 18 -12.13 -11.16 -6.39
C ALA A 18 -11.73 -11.59 -7.82
N GLN A 19 -10.43 -11.65 -8.10
CA GLN A 19 -9.90 -12.15 -9.38
C GLN A 19 -9.78 -13.68 -9.46
N GLY A 20 -10.20 -14.40 -8.41
CA GLY A 20 -10.22 -15.86 -8.37
C GLY A 20 -8.93 -16.51 -7.88
N PHE A 21 -8.02 -15.75 -7.27
CA PHE A 21 -6.87 -16.33 -6.58
C PHE A 21 -7.31 -16.99 -5.28
N VAL A 22 -6.83 -18.21 -5.05
CA VAL A 22 -7.00 -18.91 -3.78
C VAL A 22 -5.88 -18.45 -2.84
N LEU A 23 -6.25 -17.73 -1.79
CA LEU A 23 -5.31 -17.27 -0.76
C LEU A 23 -5.09 -18.31 0.35
N ASP A 24 -5.97 -19.31 0.43
CA ASP A 24 -5.97 -20.32 1.48
C ASP A 24 -5.36 -21.64 0.96
N GLY A 25 -4.29 -22.11 1.59
CA GLY A 25 -3.66 -23.38 1.26
C GLY A 25 -2.16 -23.39 1.57
N GLU A 26 -1.60 -24.57 1.85
CA GLU A 26 -0.18 -24.73 2.26
C GLU A 26 0.83 -24.20 1.22
N PHE A 27 0.40 -24.05 -0.03
CA PHE A 27 1.17 -23.49 -1.15
C PHE A 27 0.60 -22.18 -1.70
N ALA A 28 -0.38 -21.57 -1.03
CA ALA A 28 -0.95 -20.30 -1.46
C ALA A 28 0.04 -19.16 -1.18
N MET A 29 1.04 -19.00 -2.06
CA MET A 29 2.02 -17.91 -1.99
C MET A 29 1.41 -16.54 -2.26
N ALA A 30 0.13 -16.47 -2.64
CA ALA A 30 -0.58 -15.23 -2.92
C ALA A 30 -0.67 -14.32 -1.68
N GLY A 31 -0.78 -14.87 -0.46
CA GLY A 31 -0.73 -14.08 0.78
C GLY A 31 0.65 -13.45 1.03
N MET A 32 1.73 -14.22 0.82
CA MET A 32 3.10 -13.70 0.92
C MET A 32 3.41 -12.67 -0.18
N MET A 33 2.87 -12.87 -1.38
CA MET A 33 2.98 -11.93 -2.48
C MET A 33 2.23 -10.62 -2.18
N ALA A 34 0.99 -10.70 -1.66
CA ALA A 34 0.22 -9.53 -1.25
C ALA A 34 0.96 -8.72 -0.16
N GLU A 35 1.57 -9.42 0.80
CA GLU A 35 2.37 -8.78 1.85
C GLU A 35 3.63 -8.10 1.30
N ALA A 36 4.37 -8.76 0.41
CA ALA A 36 5.56 -8.19 -0.22
C ALA A 36 5.22 -6.93 -1.03
N ILE A 37 4.13 -6.97 -1.80
CA ILE A 37 3.65 -5.82 -2.59
C ILE A 37 3.19 -4.69 -1.66
N ALA A 38 2.39 -4.99 -0.63
CA ALA A 38 1.93 -3.98 0.32
C ALA A 38 3.10 -3.25 0.99
N ASN A 39 4.12 -4.00 1.41
CA ASN A 39 5.33 -3.44 2.02
C ASN A 39 6.10 -2.56 1.04
N ALA A 40 6.39 -3.05 -0.17
CA ALA A 40 7.14 -2.31 -1.17
C ALA A 40 6.43 -1.02 -1.60
N VAL A 41 5.10 -1.06 -1.80
CA VAL A 41 4.33 0.11 -2.22
C VAL A 41 4.27 1.16 -1.11
N VAL A 42 4.08 0.75 0.15
CA VAL A 42 4.09 1.71 1.27
C VAL A 42 5.48 2.31 1.44
N ASP A 43 6.53 1.51 1.36
CA ASP A 43 7.90 2.00 1.50
C ASP A 43 8.27 2.96 0.36
N GLU A 44 7.90 2.65 -0.89
CA GLU A 44 8.11 3.52 -2.06
C GLU A 44 7.37 4.86 -1.92
N ILE A 45 6.10 4.82 -1.49
CA ILE A 45 5.30 6.04 -1.29
C ILE A 45 5.87 6.87 -0.14
N THR A 46 6.22 6.26 1.00
CA THR A 46 6.80 7.00 2.12
C THR A 46 8.18 7.57 1.77
N GLN A 47 8.97 6.89 0.95
CA GLN A 47 10.28 7.41 0.54
C GLN A 47 10.19 8.58 -0.46
N ASN A 48 9.28 8.47 -1.43
CA ASN A 48 9.30 9.34 -2.61
C ASN A 48 8.10 10.28 -2.74
N ALA A 49 6.98 10.04 -2.05
CA ALA A 49 5.80 10.87 -2.21
C ALA A 49 5.94 12.24 -1.55
N LEU A 50 5.47 13.25 -2.28
CA LEU A 50 5.41 14.64 -1.85
C LEU A 50 3.95 15.10 -1.84
N ALA A 51 3.49 15.63 -0.71
CA ALA A 51 2.27 16.41 -0.63
C ALA A 51 2.54 17.82 -1.14
N ASN A 52 1.92 18.18 -2.27
CA ASN A 52 1.94 19.54 -2.79
C ASN A 52 0.76 20.33 -2.22
N ILE A 53 1.06 21.29 -1.34
CA ILE A 53 0.08 22.25 -0.84
C ILE A 53 0.09 23.48 -1.74
N THR A 54 -0.96 23.65 -2.53
CA THR A 54 -1.04 24.67 -3.58
C THR A 54 -1.49 26.05 -3.10
N SER A 55 -1.97 26.19 -1.86
CA SER A 55 -2.42 27.48 -1.31
C SER A 55 -2.34 27.53 0.23
N GLY A 56 -2.36 28.75 0.78
CA GLY A 56 -2.27 29.01 2.21
C GLY A 56 -0.83 29.27 2.70
N SER A 57 -0.67 29.61 3.98
CA SER A 57 0.63 29.91 4.61
C SER A 57 1.58 28.72 4.68
N SER A 58 1.08 27.51 4.42
CA SER A 58 1.86 26.27 4.35
C SER A 58 1.99 25.77 2.91
N SER A 59 1.99 26.65 1.92
CA SER A 59 2.21 26.28 0.52
C SER A 59 3.63 25.74 0.32
N GLY A 60 3.75 24.57 -0.32
CA GLY A 60 5.04 23.90 -0.54
C GLY A 60 4.90 22.41 -0.81
N SER A 61 6.01 21.75 -1.11
CA SER A 61 6.11 20.29 -1.26
C SER A 61 6.66 19.68 0.02
N TYR A 62 5.91 18.77 0.64
CA TYR A 62 6.27 18.13 1.90
C TYR A 62 6.38 16.63 1.71
N LYS A 63 7.43 16.01 2.25
CA LYS A 63 7.53 14.54 2.24
C LYS A 63 6.40 13.92 3.07
N ILE A 64 5.79 12.88 2.52
CA ILE A 64 4.90 12.00 3.28
C ILE A 64 5.80 11.12 4.17
N SER A 65 5.62 11.19 5.48
CA SER A 65 6.37 10.41 6.48
C SER A 65 5.43 9.64 7.38
#